data_AF-X1KHH4-F1
#
_entry.id   AF-X1KHH4-F1
#
_cell.length_a   1.000
_cell.length_b   1.000
_cell.length_c   1.000
_cell.angle_alpha   90.00
_cell.angle_beta   90.00
_cell.angle_gamma   90.00
#
_symmetry.space_group_name_H-M   'P 1'
#
loop_
_entity.id
_entity.type
_entity.pdbx_description
1 polymer ?
#
loop_
_entity_poly.entity_id
_entity_poly.type
_entity_poly.pdbx_seq_one_letter_code
_entity_poly.pdbx_strand_id
1 'polypeptide(L)'
;MAREILPAEVSIQVPPNLNRERINAAINHGANDVGGISPITIDYINPNMIWQEEQYLIKELNLAGFSLKERLPVYPQYEKYLNTRMRGIIEELKADEKFSTSEN
;
A
#
# COMPACT_ATOMS: atom_id res chain seq x y z
N MET A 1 -16.26 -6.74 -8.12
CA MET A 1 -17.19 -5.77 -7.49
C MET A 1 -16.55 -4.40 -7.23
N ALA A 2 -15.66 -4.22 -6.25
CA ALA A 2 -15.14 -2.87 -5.92
C ALA A 2 -14.46 -2.17 -7.12
N ARG A 3 -13.55 -2.86 -7.81
CA ARG A 3 -12.84 -2.30 -8.97
C ARG A 3 -13.77 -1.95 -10.14
N GLU A 4 -14.87 -2.67 -10.30
CA GLU A 4 -15.83 -2.48 -11.39
C GLU A 4 -16.75 -1.27 -11.16
N ILE A 5 -16.97 -0.90 -9.89
CA ILE A 5 -17.96 0.12 -9.51
C ILE A 5 -17.29 1.45 -9.13
N LEU A 6 -16.08 1.40 -8.57
CA LEU A 6 -15.37 2.60 -8.15
C LEU A 6 -14.64 3.27 -9.33
N PRO A 7 -14.51 4.62 -9.33
CA PRO A 7 -13.64 5.33 -10.28
C PRO A 7 -12.21 4.81 -10.25
N ALA A 8 -11.53 4.81 -11.39
CA ALA A 8 -10.20 4.22 -11.56
C ALA A 8 -9.15 4.82 -10.59
N GLU A 9 -9.32 6.10 -10.24
CA GLU A 9 -8.45 6.87 -9.35
C GLU A 9 -8.58 6.47 -7.87
N VAL A 10 -9.63 5.72 -7.53
CA VAL A 10 -9.82 5.19 -6.17
C VAL A 10 -8.94 3.96 -6.01
N SER A 11 -7.96 4.08 -5.12
CA SER A 11 -7.14 2.96 -4.66
C SER A 11 -7.99 1.98 -3.83
N ILE A 12 -7.79 0.69 -4.05
CA ILE A 12 -8.47 -0.38 -3.32
C ILE A 12 -7.44 -1.05 -2.43
N GLN A 13 -7.58 -0.80 -1.13
CA GLN A 13 -6.68 -1.32 -0.12
C GLN A 13 -7.13 -2.68 0.41
N VAL A 14 -6.17 -3.59 0.58
CA VAL A 14 -6.36 -4.91 1.18
C VAL A 14 -5.30 -5.15 2.28
N PRO A 15 -5.69 -5.21 3.56
CA PRO A 15 -4.75 -5.47 4.63
C PRO A 15 -4.30 -6.94 4.62
N PRO A 16 -2.99 -7.22 4.48
CA PRO A 16 -2.49 -8.56 4.26
C PRO A 16 -2.66 -9.47 5.49
N ASN A 17 -2.51 -8.91 6.70
CA ASN A 17 -2.72 -9.66 7.95
C ASN A 17 -4.14 -10.25 8.07
N LEU A 18 -5.16 -9.54 7.57
CA LEU A 18 -6.55 -9.99 7.58
C LEU A 18 -6.91 -10.85 6.35
N ASN A 19 -6.03 -10.94 5.35
CA ASN A 19 -6.28 -11.58 4.06
C ASN A 19 -5.14 -12.51 3.62
N ARG A 20 -4.46 -13.18 4.56
CA ARG A 20 -3.22 -13.96 4.30
C ARG A 20 -3.31 -14.90 3.09
N GLU A 21 -4.44 -15.62 2.95
CA GLU A 21 -4.66 -16.59 1.87
C GLU A 21 -5.35 -15.98 0.63
N ARG A 22 -5.78 -14.72 0.71
CA ARG A 22 -6.63 -14.05 -0.30
C ARG A 22 -5.95 -12.84 -0.94
N ILE A 23 -4.75 -12.47 -0.50
CA ILE A 23 -4.03 -11.31 -1.01
C ILE A 23 -3.83 -11.38 -2.53
N ASN A 24 -3.36 -12.51 -3.05
CA ASN A 24 -3.18 -12.72 -4.48
C ASN A 24 -4.50 -12.61 -5.26
N ALA A 25 -5.58 -13.16 -4.70
CA ALA A 25 -6.90 -13.04 -5.31
C ALA A 25 -7.37 -11.58 -5.35
N ALA A 26 -7.18 -10.81 -4.28
CA ALA A 26 -7.58 -9.41 -4.22
C ALA A 26 -6.81 -8.55 -5.24
N ILE A 27 -5.49 -8.72 -5.32
CA ILE A 27 -4.63 -7.97 -6.26
C ILE A 27 -5.02 -8.30 -7.71
N ASN A 28 -5.21 -9.58 -8.04
CA ASN A 28 -5.66 -10.00 -9.38
C ASN A 28 -7.06 -9.47 -9.76
N HIS A 29 -7.86 -9.04 -8.78
CA HIS A 29 -9.17 -8.42 -8.99
C HIS A 29 -9.16 -6.89 -8.81
N GLY A 30 -7.98 -6.27 -8.82
CA GLY A 30 -7.82 -4.82 -8.91
C GLY A 30 -7.58 -4.10 -7.59
N ALA A 31 -7.27 -4.81 -6.50
CA ALA A 31 -6.62 -4.19 -5.35
C ALA A 31 -5.19 -3.77 -5.72
N ASN A 32 -4.75 -2.61 -5.25
CA ASN A 32 -3.45 -2.03 -5.62
C ASN A 32 -2.71 -1.41 -4.43
N ASP A 33 -3.19 -1.64 -3.21
CA ASP A 33 -2.57 -1.13 -1.98
C ASP A 33 -2.64 -2.21 -0.88
N VAL A 34 -1.50 -2.72 -0.43
CA VAL A 34 -1.42 -3.76 0.60
C VAL A 34 -1.26 -3.15 1.99
N GLY A 35 -2.22 -2.30 2.36
CA GLY A 35 -2.14 -1.46 3.55
C GLY A 35 -1.83 -2.19 4.85
N GLY A 36 -1.14 -1.53 5.78
CA GLY A 36 -0.89 -2.10 7.11
C GLY A 36 0.16 -3.21 7.09
N ILE A 37 1.42 -2.80 7.03
CA ILE A 37 2.59 -3.67 7.18
C ILE A 37 3.50 -2.99 8.20
N SER A 38 3.91 -3.71 9.24
CA SER A 38 4.97 -3.24 10.12
C SER A 38 5.82 -4.40 10.61
N PRO A 39 7.14 -4.32 10.51
CA PRO A 39 8.05 -5.31 11.10
C PRO A 39 8.33 -5.06 12.58
N ILE A 40 7.91 -3.90 13.14
CA ILE A 40 8.34 -3.44 14.47
C ILE A 40 7.20 -3.22 15.46
N THR A 41 5.97 -3.01 14.98
CA THR A 41 4.80 -2.82 15.85
C THR A 41 3.86 -4.01 15.80
N ILE A 42 2.93 -4.07 16.75
CA ILE A 42 1.71 -4.88 16.61
C ILE A 42 0.62 -4.05 15.90
N ASP A 43 -0.43 -4.72 15.44
CA ASP A 43 -1.65 -4.04 15.01
C ASP A 43 -2.44 -3.60 16.25
N TYR A 44 -2.43 -2.30 16.55
CA TYR A 44 -3.17 -1.75 17.70
C TYR A 44 -4.69 -1.78 17.53
N ILE A 45 -5.19 -1.91 16.30
CA ILE A 45 -6.63 -2.03 16.02
C ILE A 45 -7.06 -3.50 16.16
N ASN A 46 -6.25 -4.43 15.65
CA ASN A 46 -6.50 -5.86 15.75
C ASN A 46 -5.31 -6.64 16.34
N PRO A 47 -5.09 -6.58 17.68
CA PRO A 47 -3.89 -7.11 18.33
C PRO A 47 -3.65 -8.61 18.14
N ASN A 48 -4.71 -9.37 17.84
CA ASN A 48 -4.63 -10.82 17.58
C ASN A 48 -4.23 -11.16 16.14
N MET A 49 -4.17 -10.17 15.25
CA MET A 49 -3.85 -10.33 13.83
C MET A 49 -2.50 -9.68 13.52
N ILE A 50 -1.43 -10.43 13.77
CA ILE A 50 -0.05 -9.99 13.54
C ILE A 50 0.13 -9.55 12.08
N TRP A 51 0.87 -8.46 11.88
CA TRP A 51 1.32 -8.03 10.55
C TRP A 51 1.95 -9.19 9.78
N GLN A 52 1.75 -9.20 8.47
CA GLN A 52 2.39 -10.19 7.62
C GLN A 52 3.83 -9.76 7.34
N GLU A 53 4.73 -10.74 7.30
CA GLU A 53 6.14 -10.47 7.00
C GLU A 53 6.31 -9.89 5.59
N GLU A 54 7.07 -8.81 5.48
CA GLU A 54 7.29 -8.11 4.22
C GLU A 54 7.90 -9.03 3.15
N GLN A 55 8.91 -9.83 3.52
CA GLN A 55 9.57 -10.75 2.59
C GLN A 55 8.62 -11.81 2.03
N TYR A 56 7.66 -12.26 2.84
CA TYR A 56 6.61 -13.15 2.37
C TYR A 56 5.71 -12.46 1.33
N LEU A 57 5.29 -11.22 1.61
CA LEU A 57 4.46 -10.44 0.68
C LEU A 57 5.18 -10.16 -0.63
N ILE A 58 6.45 -9.76 -0.59
CA ILE A 58 7.27 -9.53 -1.79
C ILE A 58 7.29 -10.80 -2.64
N LYS A 59 7.55 -11.97 -2.03
CA LYS A 59 7.58 -13.24 -2.73
C LYS A 59 6.25 -13.57 -3.40
N GLU A 60 5.14 -13.49 -2.65
CA GLU A 60 3.81 -13.82 -3.17
C GLU A 60 3.37 -12.88 -4.30
N LEU A 61 3.58 -11.57 -4.14
CA LEU A 61 3.25 -10.58 -5.16
C LEU A 61 4.10 -10.78 -6.42
N ASN A 62 5.40 -11.05 -6.28
CA ASN A 62 6.28 -11.32 -7.41
C ASN A 62 5.84 -12.57 -8.20
N LEU A 63 5.38 -13.63 -7.50
CA LEU A 63 4.82 -14.82 -8.16
C LEU A 63 3.55 -14.51 -8.95
N ALA A 64 2.78 -13.51 -8.53
CA ALA A 64 1.61 -13.01 -9.24
C ALA A 64 1.93 -11.95 -10.31
N GLY A 65 3.22 -11.60 -10.51
CA GLY A 65 3.64 -10.59 -11.50
C GLY A 65 3.57 -9.14 -11.02
N PHE A 66 3.44 -8.91 -9.72
CA PHE A 66 3.38 -7.58 -9.10
C PHE A 66 4.62 -7.30 -8.24
N SER A 67 5.06 -6.04 -8.19
CA SER A 67 6.11 -5.60 -7.28
C SER A 67 5.52 -4.87 -6.08
N LEU A 68 6.02 -5.16 -4.87
CA LEU A 68 5.70 -4.36 -3.69
C LEU A 68 6.55 -3.07 -3.69
N LYS A 69 5.90 -1.90 -3.58
CA LYS A 69 6.56 -0.60 -3.42
C LYS A 69 6.00 0.11 -2.20
N GLU A 70 6.88 0.70 -1.41
CA GLU A 70 6.46 1.51 -0.26
C GLU A 70 5.91 2.86 -0.75
N ARG A 71 4.93 3.41 -0.02
CA ARG A 71 4.35 4.73 -0.31
C ARG A 71 4.24 5.54 0.96
N LEU A 72 4.23 6.86 0.79
CA LEU A 72 3.89 7.77 1.88
C LEU A 72 2.39 7.67 2.22
N PRO A 73 1.96 8.13 3.41
CA PRO A 73 0.56 8.02 3.83
C PRO A 73 -0.42 8.71 2.87
N VAL A 74 0.01 9.79 2.21
CA VAL A 74 -0.76 10.51 1.19
C VAL A 74 -0.62 9.82 -0.16
N TYR A 75 -1.74 9.64 -0.88
CA TYR A 75 -1.65 9.21 -2.27
C TYR A 75 -1.20 10.38 -3.17
N PRO A 76 -0.37 10.13 -4.20
CA PRO A 76 0.20 11.20 -5.02
C PRO A 76 -0.83 12.16 -5.64
N GLN A 77 -1.99 11.68 -6.06
CA GLN A 77 -3.06 12.51 -6.62
C GLN A 77 -3.63 13.54 -5.63
N TYR A 78 -3.42 13.35 -4.33
CA TYR A 78 -3.93 14.23 -3.27
C TYR A 78 -2.87 15.20 -2.72
N GLU A 79 -1.61 15.12 -3.16
CA GLU A 79 -0.54 15.98 -2.65
C GLU A 79 -0.77 17.46 -2.91
N LYS A 80 -1.50 17.80 -3.98
CA LYS A 80 -1.89 19.18 -4.30
C LYS A 80 -2.72 19.85 -3.20
N TYR A 81 -3.41 19.06 -2.37
CA TYR A 81 -4.24 19.55 -1.26
C TYR A 81 -3.43 19.77 0.03
N LEU A 82 -2.18 19.34 0.08
CA LEU A 82 -1.30 19.57 1.22
C LEU A 82 -0.90 21.05 1.31
N ASN A 83 -0.77 21.55 2.54
CA ASN A 83 -0.19 22.87 2.76
C ASN A 83 1.31 22.88 2.40
N THR A 84 1.89 24.06 2.24
CA THR A 84 3.29 24.26 1.82
C THR A 84 4.27 23.48 2.69
N ARG A 85 4.07 23.46 4.02
CA ARG A 85 4.95 22.77 4.95
C ARG A 85 4.92 21.25 4.73
N MET A 86 3.72 20.66 4.63
CA MET A 86 3.57 19.22 4.40
C MET A 86 4.10 18.82 3.03
N ARG A 87 3.88 19.64 1.99
CA ARG A 87 4.42 19.37 0.66
C ARG A 87 5.95 19.30 0.67
N GLY A 88 6.61 20.25 1.34
CA GLY A 88 8.07 20.22 1.48
C GLY A 88 8.58 18.95 2.18
N ILE A 89 7.88 18.49 3.23
CA ILE A 89 8.23 17.21 3.91
C ILE A 89 8.05 16.02 2.97
N ILE A 90 6.95 15.97 2.22
CA ILE A 90 6.70 14.87 1.26
C ILE A 90 7.76 14.86 0.16
N GLU A 91 8.15 16.02 -0.37
CA GLU A 91 9.20 16.15 -1.38
C GLU A 91 10.57 15.68 -0.85
N GLU A 92 10.91 16.03 0.39
CA GLU A 92 12.13 15.57 1.06
C GLU A 92 12.13 14.04 1.26
N LEU A 93 11.00 13.47 1.71
CA LEU A 93 10.88 12.02 1.91
C LEU A 93 10.91 11.25 0.60
N LYS A 94 10.31 11.77 -0.48
CA LYS A 94 10.33 11.14 -1.81
C LYS A 94 11.71 11.09 -2.45
N ALA A 95 12.66 11.91 -2.00
CA ALA A 95 14.04 11.82 -2.46
C ALA A 95 14.75 10.56 -1.94
N ASP A 96 14.15 9.83 -1.00
CA ASP A 96 14.54 8.47 -0.64
C ASP A 96 14.00 7.48 -1.69
N GLU A 97 14.89 6.70 -2.32
CA GLU A 97 14.59 5.75 -3.40
C GLU A 97 13.54 4.69 -3.02
N LYS A 98 13.19 4.56 -1.74
CA LYS A 98 12.21 3.61 -1.23
C LYS A 98 10.76 3.95 -1.56
N PHE A 99 10.42 5.22 -1.82
CA PHE A 99 9.03 5.63 -2.03
C PHE A 99 8.63 5.69 -3.50
N SER A 100 7.49 5.10 -3.84
CA SER A 100 6.93 5.22 -5.20
C SER A 100 6.53 6.66 -5.49
N THR A 101 7.11 7.25 -6.53
CA THR A 101 6.46 8.31 -7.30
C THR A 101 5.42 7.64 -8.20
N SER A 102 4.27 8.26 -8.43
CA SER A 102 3.10 7.68 -9.11
C SER A 102 3.27 7.44 -10.62
N GLU A 103 4.49 7.20 -11.09
CA GLU A 103 4.81 7.02 -12.51
C GLU A 103 5.61 5.72 -12.65
N ASN A 104 4.90 4.58 -12.61
CA ASN A 104 5.18 3.26 -13.20
C ASN A 104 4.49 2.14 -12.40
#